data_AF-A0AB35X278-F1
#
_entry.id   AF-A0AB35X278-F1
#
_cell.length_a   1.000
_cell.length_b   1.000
_cell.length_c   1.000
_cell.angle_alpha   90.00
_cell.angle_beta   90.00
_cell.angle_gamma   90.00
#
_symmetry.space_group_name_H-M   'P 1'
#
loop_
_entity.id
_entity.type
_entity.pdbx_description
1 polymer ?
#
loop_
_entity_poly.entity_id
_entity_poly.type
_entity_poly.pdbx_seq_one_letter_code
_entity_poly.pdbx_strand_id
1 'polypeptide(L)'
;MTYSVTIKNDAQFSNGKGIVHTWLEINDGSSEVIYFGFSPENTDSGYFNVPGIADKMEHLQDRNYSQEKRINISKEQYDAMVAQAKYFSSNPPTYDLIPDKNSGSDYNCTTAADAVLQAGGVEFLDGVQSPFGVAGRIDGISIDPLIPLNLSVIDGYLNAKDVLDEMIIGASDWLNGYVDSLDLPEDSEVGDFLGDIADALKFAKDVVTNEIDIYGDSIDWLKELMALAQSEIEDLMSDIANVLTGGKIPLSREGGICLFPPGSPYPGISYPGFIPPGTCGPDISIPENTTSPVILDLDGDGIETRSLQDGIFFDHDGNHFAENTGWVSADDGLLVIDKDGNGKIDSGNELFGNNTVLSNGSLAANGYEALQELDTNGDGTLNSRDEAWQQLQVWQDRNGNARVDDGELMSLSEAGIAAIDTDYKNSTWIDKQGNAHKQTGEVIYLDGSEGQSADVWFDVDKGYTSYTLDIVVPQSVRALPWVRGFGNMTDLHVAMSLNPELQTMVEQYIVDPLNSQALLQDIIFTWAGVADIAADSRGENIDARRLSVLEKATGESYQNKVNGATDPLKNAASS
;
A
#
# COMPACT_ATOMS: atom_id res chain seq x y z
N MET A 1 29.60 -30.76 26.26
CA MET A 1 29.20 -29.71 25.31
C MET A 1 28.06 -30.29 24.51
N THR A 2 26.94 -29.58 24.42
CA THR A 2 25.76 -30.04 23.70
C THR A 2 25.75 -29.32 22.38
N TYR A 3 26.04 -30.02 21.29
CA TYR A 3 25.98 -29.47 19.95
C TYR A 3 24.53 -29.36 19.53
N SER A 4 24.17 -28.26 18.88
CA SER A 4 22.82 -28.07 18.35
C SER A 4 22.82 -27.24 17.08
N VAL A 5 21.85 -27.50 16.22
CA VAL A 5 21.44 -26.57 15.16
C VAL A 5 20.05 -26.05 15.50
N THR A 6 19.85 -24.75 15.39
CA THR A 6 18.54 -24.12 15.49
C THR A 6 18.18 -23.61 14.11
N ILE A 7 17.08 -24.14 13.57
CA ILE A 7 16.44 -23.62 12.36
C ILE A 7 15.66 -22.40 12.81
N LYS A 8 15.99 -21.23 12.26
CA LYS A 8 15.31 -19.97 12.48
C LYS A 8 14.53 -19.65 11.22
N ASN A 9 13.28 -19.27 11.38
CA ASN A 9 12.39 -18.98 10.28
C ASN A 9 11.59 -17.73 10.60
N ASP A 10 11.62 -16.80 9.67
CA ASP A 10 10.70 -15.68 9.68
C ASP A 10 9.74 -15.83 8.51
N ALA A 11 8.50 -16.18 8.82
CA ALA A 11 7.38 -16.26 7.91
C ALA A 11 6.34 -15.16 8.22
N GLN A 12 6.70 -14.16 9.04
CA GLN A 12 5.81 -13.06 9.41
C GLN A 12 6.46 -11.71 9.07
N PHE A 13 5.87 -10.97 8.13
CA PHE A 13 6.34 -9.64 7.74
C PHE A 13 6.17 -8.54 8.81
N SER A 14 5.56 -8.85 9.97
CA SER A 14 5.04 -7.87 10.95
C SER A 14 6.02 -7.44 12.05
N ASN A 15 7.23 -7.99 12.10
CA ASN A 15 8.18 -7.75 13.20
C ASN A 15 9.14 -6.56 12.96
N GLY A 16 8.90 -5.77 11.90
CA GLY A 16 9.56 -4.48 11.64
C GLY A 16 11.04 -4.56 11.26
N LYS A 17 11.60 -5.75 11.01
CA LYS A 17 13.00 -5.93 10.56
C LYS A 17 13.17 -7.18 9.68
N GLY A 18 13.06 -7.01 8.35
CA GLY A 18 13.58 -7.97 7.36
C GLY A 18 12.52 -8.66 6.48
N ILE A 19 12.99 -9.29 5.40
CA ILE A 19 12.19 -10.09 4.43
C ILE A 19 11.92 -11.49 5.02
N VAL A 20 10.87 -12.19 4.58
CA VAL A 20 10.66 -13.61 4.90
C VAL A 20 11.89 -14.45 4.55
N HIS A 21 12.35 -15.29 5.49
CA HIS A 21 13.66 -15.93 5.36
C HIS A 21 13.85 -17.14 6.29
N THR A 22 14.62 -18.12 5.82
CA THR A 22 15.07 -19.28 6.60
C THR A 22 16.59 -19.21 6.80
N TRP A 23 17.06 -19.35 8.03
CA TRP A 23 18.50 -19.39 8.34
C TRP A 23 18.79 -20.36 9.49
N LEU A 24 20.08 -20.65 9.68
CA LEU A 24 20.57 -21.60 10.68
C LEU A 24 21.47 -20.92 11.71
N GLU A 25 21.29 -21.32 12.96
CA GLU A 25 22.19 -21.06 14.07
C GLU A 25 22.85 -22.39 14.50
N ILE A 26 24.15 -22.55 14.28
CA ILE A 26 24.89 -23.78 14.53
C ILE A 26 25.83 -23.55 15.72
N ASN A 27 25.61 -24.30 16.81
CA ASN A 27 26.24 -24.09 18.12
C ASN A 27 27.01 -25.35 18.57
N ASP A 28 28.25 -25.17 19.01
CA ASP A 28 29.12 -26.25 19.51
C ASP A 28 29.02 -26.51 21.02
N GLY A 29 28.15 -25.77 21.71
CA GLY A 29 27.99 -25.75 23.16
C GLY A 29 28.95 -24.79 23.88
N SER A 30 29.66 -23.93 23.15
CA SER A 30 30.46 -22.82 23.67
C SER A 30 29.76 -21.46 23.43
N SER A 31 30.46 -20.35 23.65
CA SER A 31 29.96 -19.00 23.34
C SER A 31 30.05 -18.64 21.85
N GLU A 32 30.74 -19.44 21.04
CA GLU A 32 30.86 -19.20 19.60
C GLU A 32 29.68 -19.85 18.86
N VAL A 33 28.98 -19.04 18.06
CA VAL A 33 27.80 -19.44 17.29
C VAL A 33 28.06 -19.11 15.83
N ILE A 34 27.79 -20.07 14.94
CA ILE A 34 27.91 -19.89 13.49
C ILE A 34 26.51 -19.66 12.93
N TYR A 35 26.32 -18.56 12.24
CA TYR A 35 25.10 -18.26 11.51
C TYR A 35 25.28 -18.55 10.02
N PHE A 36 24.27 -19.14 9.39
CA PHE A 36 24.24 -19.38 7.95
C PHE A 36 22.87 -18.99 7.37
N GLY A 37 22.87 -18.10 6.40
CA GLY A 37 21.73 -17.69 5.58
C GLY A 37 22.19 -17.52 4.14
N PHE A 38 21.25 -17.49 3.20
CA PHE A 38 21.55 -17.44 1.78
C PHE A 38 20.57 -16.54 1.04
N SER A 39 21.11 -15.58 0.28
CA SER A 39 20.38 -14.51 -0.38
C SER A 39 20.97 -14.21 -1.78
N PRO A 40 20.26 -13.48 -2.66
CA PRO A 40 20.84 -13.02 -3.92
C PRO A 40 21.89 -11.92 -3.69
N GLU A 41 22.98 -11.92 -4.47
CA GLU A 41 24.08 -10.94 -4.35
C GLU A 41 23.65 -9.51 -4.73
N ASN A 42 22.64 -9.36 -5.57
CA ASN A 42 22.06 -8.07 -5.96
C ASN A 42 20.53 -8.12 -5.96
N THR A 43 19.91 -7.37 -5.06
CA THR A 43 18.44 -7.26 -4.94
C THR A 43 17.79 -6.59 -6.16
N ASP A 44 18.57 -5.84 -6.96
CA ASP A 44 18.08 -5.12 -8.13
C ASP A 44 17.99 -6.00 -9.39
N SER A 45 18.46 -7.27 -9.33
CA SER A 45 18.57 -8.17 -10.49
C SER A 45 17.45 -9.22 -10.58
N GLY A 46 16.45 -9.15 -9.70
CA GLY A 46 15.42 -10.19 -9.56
C GLY A 46 15.94 -11.44 -8.84
N TYR A 47 15.04 -12.40 -8.58
CA TYR A 47 15.29 -13.54 -7.68
C TYR A 47 15.60 -14.87 -8.40
N PHE A 48 15.69 -14.88 -9.73
CA PHE A 48 15.89 -16.09 -10.53
C PHE A 48 17.25 -16.11 -11.19
N ASN A 49 17.98 -17.21 -11.05
CA ASN A 49 19.24 -17.47 -11.75
C ASN A 49 20.30 -16.35 -11.59
N VAL A 50 20.35 -15.73 -10.41
CA VAL A 50 21.31 -14.68 -10.06
C VAL A 50 22.44 -15.24 -9.20
N PRO A 51 23.60 -14.57 -9.09
CA PRO A 51 24.63 -14.99 -8.13
C PRO A 51 24.07 -14.98 -6.71
N GLY A 52 24.28 -16.06 -5.94
CA GLY A 52 23.94 -16.11 -4.53
C GLY A 52 25.06 -15.61 -3.62
N ILE A 53 24.74 -15.29 -2.37
CA ILE A 53 25.70 -14.92 -1.35
C ILE A 53 25.25 -15.43 0.02
N ALA A 54 26.23 -15.81 0.85
CA ALA A 54 25.97 -16.14 2.25
C ALA A 54 25.73 -14.85 3.05
N ASP A 55 24.68 -14.84 3.86
CA ASP A 55 24.32 -13.67 4.66
C ASP A 55 25.36 -13.37 5.75
N LYS A 56 25.49 -12.08 6.09
CA LYS A 56 26.43 -11.62 7.11
C LYS A 56 25.95 -12.02 8.51
N MET A 57 26.88 -12.49 9.35
CA MET A 57 26.60 -12.92 10.72
C MET A 57 25.86 -11.85 11.55
N GLU A 58 26.33 -10.60 11.51
CA GLU A 58 25.71 -9.48 12.25
C GLU A 58 24.23 -9.28 11.85
N HIS A 59 23.91 -9.50 10.58
CA HIS A 59 22.54 -9.38 10.08
C HIS A 59 21.64 -10.51 10.60
N LEU A 60 22.14 -11.75 10.64
CA LEU A 60 21.34 -12.91 11.07
C LEU A 60 21.19 -13.03 12.59
N GLN A 61 22.16 -12.52 13.35
CA GLN A 61 22.15 -12.57 14.81
C GLN A 61 21.07 -11.67 15.42
N ASP A 62 20.87 -10.48 14.84
CA ASP A 62 19.93 -9.48 15.34
C ASP A 62 18.55 -9.55 14.66
N ARG A 63 18.34 -10.58 13.82
CA ARG A 63 17.10 -10.77 13.06
C ARG A 63 16.00 -11.37 13.93
N ASN A 64 14.79 -10.82 13.80
CA ASN A 64 13.59 -11.39 14.41
C ASN A 64 13.15 -12.65 13.64
N TYR A 65 12.59 -13.64 14.34
CA TYR A 65 12.04 -14.86 13.75
C TYR A 65 10.67 -15.15 14.34
N SER A 66 9.75 -15.66 13.52
CA SER A 66 8.42 -16.08 13.94
C SER A 66 8.37 -17.53 14.42
N GLN A 67 9.22 -18.40 13.87
CA GLN A 67 9.35 -19.79 14.29
C GLN A 67 10.82 -20.17 14.53
N GLU A 68 11.04 -21.07 15.47
CA GLU A 68 12.33 -21.72 15.64
C GLU A 68 12.19 -23.21 15.95
N LYS A 69 13.17 -23.98 15.50
CA LYS A 69 13.30 -25.39 15.84
C LYS A 69 14.74 -25.73 16.20
N ARG A 70 14.97 -26.01 17.47
CA ARG A 70 16.26 -26.52 17.95
C ARG A 70 16.34 -28.04 17.85
N ILE A 71 17.44 -28.53 17.27
CA ILE A 71 17.75 -29.94 17.10
C ILE A 71 19.12 -30.22 17.73
N ASN A 72 19.18 -31.20 18.62
CA ASN A 72 20.45 -31.67 19.18
C ASN A 72 21.18 -32.54 18.15
N ILE A 73 22.48 -32.29 17.97
CA ILE A 73 23.31 -32.98 16.97
C ILE A 73 24.58 -33.54 17.63
N SER A 74 25.29 -34.43 16.92
CA SER A 74 26.61 -34.91 17.32
C SER A 74 27.71 -33.92 16.89
N LYS A 75 28.93 -34.12 17.41
CA LYS A 75 30.10 -33.34 16.99
C LYS A 75 30.39 -33.55 15.50
N GLU A 76 30.26 -34.78 15.00
CA GLU A 76 30.49 -35.12 13.59
C GLU A 76 29.47 -34.42 12.69
N GLN A 77 28.21 -34.36 13.11
CA GLN A 77 27.15 -33.64 12.39
C GLN A 77 27.42 -32.12 12.38
N TYR A 78 27.84 -31.56 13.52
CA TYR A 78 28.27 -30.16 13.62
C TYR A 78 29.42 -29.85 12.66
N ASP A 79 30.50 -30.64 12.70
CA ASP A 79 31.68 -30.43 11.87
C ASP A 79 31.32 -30.47 10.36
N ALA A 80 30.38 -31.33 9.96
CA ALA A 80 29.89 -31.42 8.58
C ALA A 80 29.03 -30.22 8.16
N MET A 81 28.09 -29.78 8.99
CA MET A 81 27.25 -28.61 8.72
C MET A 81 28.09 -27.34 8.57
N VAL A 82 29.08 -27.15 9.46
CA VAL A 82 30.00 -26.01 9.41
C VAL A 82 30.86 -26.03 8.15
N ALA A 83 31.32 -27.20 7.72
CA ALA A 83 32.08 -27.34 6.47
C ALA A 83 31.22 -26.94 5.26
N GLN A 84 29.94 -27.34 5.23
CA GLN A 84 29.02 -27.01 4.15
C GLN A 84 28.68 -25.51 4.11
N ALA A 85 28.39 -24.89 5.26
CA ALA A 85 28.13 -23.45 5.35
C ALA A 85 29.33 -22.61 4.87
N LYS A 86 30.56 -23.01 5.23
CA LYS A 86 31.80 -22.37 4.75
C LYS A 86 32.04 -22.59 3.26
N TYR A 87 31.64 -23.75 2.73
CA TYR A 87 31.72 -24.04 1.30
C TYR A 87 30.82 -23.10 0.51
N PHE A 88 29.56 -22.93 0.91
CA PHE A 88 28.63 -21.96 0.32
C PHE A 88 29.17 -20.53 0.38
N SER A 89 29.79 -20.15 1.50
CA SER A 89 30.40 -18.82 1.64
C SER A 89 31.60 -18.59 0.71
N SER A 90 32.32 -19.65 0.34
CA SER A 90 33.52 -19.56 -0.49
C SER A 90 33.24 -19.81 -1.98
N ASN A 91 32.15 -20.51 -2.28
CA ASN A 91 31.72 -20.92 -3.62
C ASN A 91 30.19 -20.80 -3.67
N PRO A 92 29.64 -19.57 -3.68
CA PRO A 92 28.20 -19.40 -3.66
C PRO A 92 27.58 -20.02 -4.91
N PRO A 93 26.59 -20.91 -4.75
CA PRO A 93 25.81 -21.39 -5.89
C PRO A 93 24.92 -20.27 -6.45
N THR A 94 24.24 -20.55 -7.54
CA THR A 94 23.23 -19.65 -8.10
C THR A 94 22.08 -19.53 -7.10
N TYR A 95 21.60 -18.30 -6.88
CA TYR A 95 20.34 -18.07 -6.20
C TYR A 95 19.20 -18.23 -7.20
N ASP A 96 18.28 -19.13 -6.89
CA ASP A 96 17.02 -19.30 -7.62
C ASP A 96 15.90 -19.39 -6.59
N LEU A 97 14.88 -18.56 -6.75
CA LEU A 97 13.70 -18.54 -5.90
C LEU A 97 12.96 -19.88 -5.90
N ILE A 98 12.94 -20.58 -7.04
CA ILE A 98 12.28 -21.88 -7.24
C ILE A 98 13.32 -22.88 -7.79
N PRO A 99 14.15 -23.48 -6.93
CA PRO A 99 15.24 -24.36 -7.37
C PRO A 99 14.72 -25.61 -8.08
N ASP A 100 15.24 -25.87 -9.28
CA ASP A 100 15.02 -27.14 -9.94
C ASP A 100 15.98 -28.17 -9.33
N LYS A 101 15.48 -29.25 -8.75
CA LYS A 101 16.35 -30.25 -8.08
C LYS A 101 17.28 -31.01 -9.06
N ASN A 102 17.35 -30.61 -10.33
CA ASN A 102 18.02 -31.34 -11.41
C ASN A 102 19.44 -30.84 -11.70
N SER A 103 19.75 -29.58 -11.38
CA SER A 103 21.07 -28.99 -11.67
C SER A 103 22.08 -29.14 -10.51
N GLY A 104 21.60 -29.25 -9.26
CA GLY A 104 22.42 -29.26 -8.04
C GLY A 104 23.20 -27.95 -7.81
N SER A 105 22.88 -26.90 -8.56
CA SER A 105 23.67 -25.66 -8.66
C SER A 105 22.91 -24.38 -8.31
N ASP A 106 21.61 -24.50 -8.01
CA ASP A 106 20.68 -23.43 -7.71
C ASP A 106 19.97 -23.66 -6.36
N TYR A 107 19.83 -22.60 -5.55
CA TYR A 107 19.28 -22.66 -4.19
C TYR A 107 18.56 -21.35 -3.83
N ASN A 108 17.52 -21.44 -3.00
CA ASN A 108 16.97 -20.32 -2.23
C ASN A 108 17.38 -20.42 -0.75
N CYS A 109 16.92 -19.49 0.10
CA CYS A 109 17.24 -19.50 1.54
C CYS A 109 16.86 -20.82 2.25
N THR A 110 15.73 -21.43 1.87
CA THR A 110 15.21 -22.64 2.54
C THR A 110 15.93 -23.90 2.07
N THR A 111 16.11 -24.05 0.77
CA THR A 111 16.83 -25.19 0.18
C THR A 111 18.33 -25.14 0.47
N ALA A 112 18.92 -23.95 0.60
CA ALA A 112 20.30 -23.79 1.08
C ALA A 112 20.43 -24.21 2.55
N ALA A 113 19.47 -23.80 3.41
CA ALA A 113 19.43 -24.25 4.80
C ALA A 113 19.26 -25.78 4.88
N ASP A 114 18.38 -26.37 4.07
CA ASP A 114 18.20 -27.81 3.98
C ASP A 114 19.49 -28.52 3.53
N ALA A 115 20.19 -28.00 2.52
CA ALA A 115 21.47 -28.56 2.07
C ALA A 115 22.53 -28.59 3.19
N VAL A 116 22.59 -27.56 4.05
CA VAL A 116 23.46 -27.54 5.23
C VAL A 116 23.01 -28.58 6.27
N LEU A 117 21.71 -28.71 6.53
CA LEU A 117 21.17 -29.70 7.46
C LEU A 117 21.45 -31.14 6.98
N GLN A 118 21.22 -31.41 5.70
CA GLN A 118 21.47 -32.72 5.08
C GLN A 118 22.95 -33.11 5.11
N ALA A 119 23.88 -32.15 4.99
CA ALA A 119 25.31 -32.42 5.16
C ALA A 119 25.63 -32.99 6.56
N GLY A 120 24.87 -32.58 7.58
CA GLY A 120 24.92 -33.14 8.93
C GLY A 120 23.97 -34.33 9.20
N GLY A 121 23.28 -34.84 8.17
CA GLY A 121 22.33 -35.94 8.30
C GLY A 121 21.04 -35.58 9.04
N VAL A 122 20.60 -34.32 8.97
CA VAL A 122 19.33 -33.85 9.53
C VAL A 122 18.35 -33.60 8.38
N GLU A 123 17.28 -34.39 8.31
CA GLU A 123 16.28 -34.37 7.21
C GLU A 123 15.02 -33.58 7.58
N PHE A 124 15.10 -32.65 8.54
CA PHE A 124 13.91 -31.94 9.05
C PHE A 124 13.21 -31.10 7.97
N LEU A 125 13.98 -30.50 7.06
CA LEU A 125 13.51 -29.68 5.95
C LEU A 125 13.46 -30.43 4.62
N ASP A 126 13.60 -31.77 4.62
CA ASP A 126 13.54 -32.53 3.39
C ASP A 126 12.18 -32.32 2.68
N GLY A 127 12.28 -32.01 1.38
CA GLY A 127 11.14 -31.64 0.54
C GLY A 127 10.62 -30.21 0.72
N VAL A 128 11.12 -29.43 1.69
CA VAL A 128 10.64 -28.06 1.96
C VAL A 128 11.40 -27.06 1.09
N GLN A 129 10.65 -26.19 0.42
CA GLN A 129 11.20 -25.24 -0.57
C GLN A 129 11.03 -23.76 -0.16
N SER A 130 10.19 -23.44 0.82
CA SER A 130 9.88 -22.06 1.22
C SER A 130 9.86 -21.86 2.74
N PRO A 131 10.12 -20.63 3.25
CA PRO A 131 10.00 -20.29 4.68
C PRO A 131 8.61 -20.54 5.27
N PHE A 132 7.55 -20.44 4.46
CA PHE A 132 6.20 -20.81 4.88
C PHE A 132 6.04 -22.31 5.09
N GLY A 133 6.64 -23.13 4.21
CA GLY A 133 6.72 -24.57 4.40
C GLY A 133 7.53 -24.95 5.65
N VAL A 134 8.56 -24.16 5.99
CA VAL A 134 9.31 -24.32 7.25
C VAL A 134 8.41 -24.02 8.45
N ALA A 135 7.64 -22.92 8.44
CA ALA A 135 6.69 -22.59 9.48
C ALA A 135 5.68 -23.74 9.71
N GLY A 136 5.05 -24.23 8.63
CA GLY A 136 4.14 -25.37 8.68
C GLY A 136 4.76 -26.63 9.29
N ARG A 137 6.02 -26.92 8.91
CA ARG A 137 6.77 -28.07 9.45
C ARG A 137 7.11 -27.91 10.93
N ILE A 138 7.39 -26.70 11.39
CA ILE A 138 7.70 -26.41 12.80
C ILE A 138 6.42 -26.47 13.66
N ASP A 139 5.32 -25.90 13.17
CA ASP A 139 4.08 -25.72 13.91
C ASP A 139 3.19 -26.99 13.92
N GLY A 140 3.56 -28.02 13.16
CA GLY A 140 2.87 -29.32 13.18
C GLY A 140 1.53 -29.34 12.45
N ILE A 141 1.30 -28.34 11.58
CA ILE A 141 0.16 -28.30 10.67
C ILE A 141 0.47 -29.29 9.55
N SER A 142 -0.43 -30.24 9.29
CA SER A 142 -0.29 -31.21 8.19
C SER A 142 -0.60 -30.51 6.86
N ILE A 143 0.30 -29.64 6.42
CA ILE A 143 0.35 -29.15 5.04
C ILE A 143 0.94 -30.30 4.22
N ASP A 144 0.24 -30.77 3.18
CA ASP A 144 0.76 -31.84 2.31
C ASP A 144 2.16 -31.42 1.79
N PRO A 145 3.25 -32.17 2.11
CA PRO A 145 4.63 -31.76 1.83
C PRO A 145 5.01 -31.73 0.34
N LEU A 146 4.05 -31.96 -0.55
CA LEU A 146 4.23 -32.19 -1.98
C LEU A 146 2.95 -31.79 -2.75
N ILE A 147 2.91 -30.62 -3.36
CA ILE A 147 2.75 -30.65 -4.82
C ILE A 147 4.15 -30.50 -5.38
N PRO A 148 4.77 -31.56 -5.90
CA PRO A 148 5.81 -31.38 -6.90
C PRO A 148 5.11 -30.74 -8.10
N LEU A 149 5.55 -29.59 -8.59
CA LEU A 149 5.44 -29.32 -10.03
C LEU A 149 6.08 -30.54 -10.70
N ASN A 150 5.28 -31.49 -11.18
CA ASN A 150 5.78 -32.70 -11.81
C ASN A 150 6.19 -32.36 -13.24
N LEU A 151 7.33 -31.66 -13.35
CA LEU A 151 7.96 -31.27 -14.61
C LEU A 151 8.60 -32.45 -15.36
N SER A 152 8.36 -33.70 -14.95
CA SER A 152 8.89 -34.87 -15.67
C SER A 152 8.20 -35.11 -17.02
N VAL A 153 7.30 -34.24 -17.47
CA VAL A 153 6.56 -34.36 -18.74
C VAL A 153 6.85 -33.23 -19.73
N ILE A 154 7.47 -32.11 -19.34
CA ILE A 154 7.64 -30.97 -20.25
C ILE A 154 9.11 -30.80 -20.60
N ASP A 155 9.50 -31.61 -21.58
CA ASP A 155 10.78 -31.54 -22.27
C ASP A 155 10.79 -30.32 -23.21
N GLY A 156 11.69 -29.38 -22.94
CA GLY A 156 12.19 -28.40 -23.91
C GLY A 156 11.31 -27.15 -24.11
N TYR A 157 11.86 -26.01 -23.67
CA TYR A 157 11.36 -24.63 -23.84
C TYR A 157 10.19 -24.25 -22.92
N LEU A 158 10.52 -23.84 -21.69
CA LEU A 158 9.56 -23.19 -20.78
C LEU A 158 9.09 -21.86 -21.40
N ASN A 159 7.82 -21.82 -21.84
CA ASN A 159 7.10 -20.57 -22.06
C ASN A 159 6.52 -20.11 -20.70
N ALA A 160 6.30 -18.82 -20.53
CA ALA A 160 5.88 -18.28 -19.22
C ALA A 160 4.42 -18.61 -18.85
N LYS A 161 3.64 -19.07 -19.83
CA LYS A 161 2.26 -19.53 -19.66
C LYS A 161 2.20 -20.84 -18.86
N ASP A 162 3.10 -21.79 -19.14
CA ASP A 162 3.12 -23.08 -18.43
C ASP A 162 3.52 -22.93 -16.95
N VAL A 163 4.44 -22.01 -16.64
CA VAL A 163 4.88 -21.72 -15.26
C VAL A 163 3.77 -21.05 -14.45
N LEU A 164 3.12 -20.06 -15.04
CA LEU A 164 2.01 -19.36 -14.41
C LEU A 164 0.79 -20.28 -14.21
N ASP A 165 0.50 -21.12 -15.20
CA ASP A 165 -0.55 -22.12 -15.14
C ASP A 165 -0.34 -23.05 -13.94
N GLU A 166 0.87 -23.55 -13.72
CA GLU A 166 1.15 -24.43 -12.58
C GLU A 166 1.14 -23.71 -11.22
N MET A 167 1.60 -22.46 -11.13
CA MET A 167 1.58 -21.69 -9.86
C MET A 167 0.15 -21.38 -9.40
N ILE A 168 -0.68 -20.87 -10.30
CA ILE A 168 -2.03 -20.44 -9.94
C ILE A 168 -2.98 -21.64 -9.78
N ILE A 169 -2.85 -22.68 -10.63
CA ILE A 169 -3.60 -23.93 -10.44
C ILE A 169 -3.20 -24.59 -9.12
N GLY A 170 -1.90 -24.65 -8.81
CA GLY A 170 -1.41 -25.22 -7.56
C GLY A 170 -1.98 -24.52 -6.33
N ALA A 171 -2.03 -23.19 -6.32
CA ALA A 171 -2.61 -22.41 -5.23
C ALA A 171 -4.14 -22.60 -5.11
N SER A 172 -4.86 -22.57 -6.23
CA SER A 172 -6.33 -22.75 -6.26
C SER A 172 -6.74 -24.17 -5.87
N ASP A 173 -6.06 -25.20 -6.40
CA ASP A 173 -6.34 -26.61 -6.07
C ASP A 173 -5.99 -26.92 -4.61
N TRP A 174 -4.90 -26.34 -4.08
CA TRP A 174 -4.56 -26.43 -2.66
C TRP A 174 -5.66 -25.85 -1.78
N LEU A 175 -6.14 -24.64 -2.11
CA LEU A 175 -7.16 -23.95 -1.32
C LEU A 175 -8.46 -24.75 -1.29
N ASN A 176 -8.90 -25.24 -2.46
CA ASN A 176 -10.08 -26.08 -2.58
C ASN A 176 -9.94 -27.39 -1.79
N GLY A 177 -8.81 -28.10 -1.93
CA GLY A 177 -8.56 -29.33 -1.18
C GLY A 177 -8.45 -29.11 0.33
N TYR A 178 -7.98 -27.94 0.75
CA TYR A 178 -7.89 -27.56 2.16
C TYR A 178 -9.25 -27.21 2.75
N VAL A 179 -10.09 -26.44 2.04
CA VAL A 179 -11.50 -26.18 2.43
C VAL A 179 -12.25 -27.50 2.64
N ASP A 180 -12.11 -28.43 1.70
CA ASP A 180 -12.70 -29.78 1.81
C ASP A 180 -12.20 -30.55 3.05
N SER A 181 -10.96 -30.30 3.48
CA SER A 181 -10.34 -30.97 4.63
C SER A 181 -10.77 -30.45 6.00
N LEU A 182 -11.32 -29.24 6.05
CA LEU A 182 -11.72 -28.58 7.30
C LEU A 182 -13.08 -29.05 7.84
N ASP A 183 -13.82 -29.88 7.09
CA ASP A 183 -15.14 -30.44 7.44
C ASP A 183 -16.11 -29.34 7.94
N LEU A 184 -16.07 -28.19 7.26
CA LEU A 184 -16.87 -27.02 7.62
C LEU A 184 -18.34 -27.27 7.26
N PRO A 185 -19.29 -26.68 8.02
CA PRO A 185 -20.70 -26.66 7.61
C PRO A 185 -20.85 -26.06 6.20
N GLU A 186 -21.78 -26.59 5.40
CA GLU A 186 -22.09 -26.12 4.04
C GLU A 186 -22.34 -24.60 3.94
N ASP A 187 -22.72 -23.94 5.04
CA ASP A 187 -23.02 -22.50 5.13
C ASP A 187 -22.00 -21.72 6.00
N SER A 188 -20.75 -22.18 6.08
CA SER A 188 -19.74 -21.50 6.91
C SER A 188 -19.19 -20.25 6.22
N GLU A 189 -19.26 -19.09 6.88
CA GLU A 189 -18.67 -17.83 6.38
C GLU A 189 -17.19 -17.96 6.02
N VAL A 190 -16.48 -18.85 6.72
CA VAL A 190 -15.06 -19.17 6.45
C VAL A 190 -14.90 -20.00 5.17
N GLY A 191 -15.76 -20.99 4.95
CA GLY A 191 -15.75 -21.80 3.73
C GLY A 191 -16.10 -20.98 2.50
N ASP A 192 -17.12 -20.12 2.59
CA ASP A 192 -17.53 -19.21 1.52
C ASP A 192 -16.42 -18.22 1.17
N PHE A 193 -15.79 -17.61 2.18
CA PHE A 193 -14.65 -16.69 1.99
C PHE A 193 -13.47 -17.37 1.30
N LEU A 194 -13.14 -18.61 1.69
CA LEU A 194 -12.06 -19.37 1.07
C LEU A 194 -12.44 -19.80 -0.37
N GLY A 195 -13.70 -20.18 -0.63
CA GLY A 195 -14.17 -20.47 -1.98
C GLY A 195 -14.03 -19.27 -2.94
N ASP A 196 -14.42 -18.08 -2.50
CA ASP A 196 -14.29 -16.85 -3.29
C ASP A 196 -12.82 -16.54 -3.67
N ILE A 197 -11.89 -16.84 -2.77
CA ILE A 197 -10.45 -16.67 -3.01
C ILE A 197 -9.94 -17.64 -4.10
N ALA A 198 -10.40 -18.89 -4.10
CA ALA A 198 -10.04 -19.86 -5.13
C ALA A 198 -10.51 -19.42 -6.52
N ASP A 199 -11.73 -18.86 -6.61
CA ASP A 199 -12.31 -18.36 -7.85
C ASP A 199 -11.59 -17.11 -8.36
N ALA A 200 -11.20 -16.20 -7.46
CA ALA A 200 -10.43 -15.00 -7.81
C ALA A 200 -9.04 -15.33 -8.38
N LEU A 201 -8.35 -16.30 -7.79
CA LEU A 201 -7.06 -16.81 -8.31
C LEU A 201 -7.22 -17.35 -9.74
N LYS A 202 -8.28 -18.13 -9.98
CA LYS A 202 -8.58 -18.70 -11.30
C LYS A 202 -8.89 -17.63 -12.35
N PHE A 203 -9.61 -16.57 -11.97
CA PHE A 203 -9.86 -15.44 -12.86
C PHE A 203 -8.58 -14.67 -13.21
N ALA A 204 -7.71 -14.41 -12.23
CA ALA A 204 -6.43 -13.74 -12.45
C ALA A 204 -5.55 -14.51 -13.45
N LYS A 205 -5.56 -15.84 -13.39
CA LYS A 205 -4.90 -16.71 -14.38
C LYS A 205 -5.41 -16.42 -15.79
N ASP A 206 -6.71 -16.51 -16.01
CA ASP A 206 -7.32 -16.38 -17.35
C ASP A 206 -6.99 -15.04 -18.00
N VAL A 207 -6.89 -13.97 -17.19
CA VAL A 207 -6.47 -12.64 -17.64
C VAL A 207 -5.01 -12.67 -18.13
N VAL A 208 -4.08 -13.16 -17.32
CA VAL A 208 -2.65 -13.15 -17.67
C VAL A 208 -2.35 -14.08 -18.85
N THR A 209 -3.01 -15.24 -18.91
CA THR A 209 -2.89 -16.17 -20.05
C THR A 209 -3.31 -15.52 -21.37
N ASN A 210 -4.35 -14.69 -21.36
CA ASN A 210 -4.79 -13.94 -22.54
C ASN A 210 -3.78 -12.85 -22.95
N GLU A 211 -3.15 -12.17 -21.98
CA GLU A 211 -2.14 -11.15 -22.24
C GLU A 211 -0.85 -11.73 -22.86
N ILE A 212 -0.41 -12.91 -22.39
CA ILE A 212 0.74 -13.64 -22.98
C ILE A 212 0.46 -13.99 -24.45
N ASP A 213 -0.77 -14.40 -24.77
CA ASP A 213 -1.19 -14.70 -26.14
C ASP A 213 -1.19 -13.46 -27.06
N ILE A 214 -1.29 -12.25 -26.50
CA ILE A 214 -1.30 -10.97 -27.25
C ILE A 214 0.10 -10.40 -27.46
N TYR A 215 0.96 -10.42 -26.44
CA TYR A 215 2.23 -9.66 -26.42
C TYR A 215 3.51 -10.50 -26.60
N GLY A 216 3.43 -11.84 -26.48
CA GLY A 216 4.54 -12.77 -26.71
C GLY A 216 5.59 -12.89 -25.59
N ASP A 217 6.42 -13.94 -25.65
CA ASP A 217 7.34 -14.45 -24.61
C ASP A 217 8.61 -13.59 -24.35
N SER A 218 8.48 -12.27 -24.21
CA SER A 218 9.63 -11.46 -23.75
C SER A 218 9.92 -11.74 -22.27
N ILE A 219 11.07 -12.37 -22.00
CA ILE A 219 11.44 -13.04 -20.74
C ILE A 219 11.59 -12.09 -19.53
N ASP A 220 11.77 -10.77 -19.70
CA ASP A 220 12.14 -9.89 -18.58
C ASP A 220 10.96 -9.27 -17.83
N TRP A 221 9.88 -8.88 -18.51
CA TRP A 221 8.68 -8.35 -17.84
C TRP A 221 7.86 -9.46 -17.16
N LEU A 222 7.89 -10.67 -17.71
CA LEU A 222 7.27 -11.86 -17.12
C LEU A 222 7.90 -12.22 -15.77
N LYS A 223 9.19 -11.94 -15.55
CA LYS A 223 9.86 -12.18 -14.25
C LYS A 223 9.35 -11.26 -13.15
N GLU A 224 9.10 -9.99 -13.48
CA GLU A 224 8.59 -9.00 -12.52
C GLU A 224 7.11 -9.28 -12.20
N LEU A 225 6.32 -9.66 -13.21
CA LEU A 225 4.96 -10.14 -13.04
C LEU A 225 4.89 -11.35 -12.10
N MET A 226 5.75 -12.35 -12.32
CA MET A 226 5.79 -13.56 -11.49
C MET A 226 6.22 -13.26 -10.05
N ALA A 227 7.13 -12.31 -9.83
CA ALA A 227 7.55 -11.89 -8.49
C ALA A 227 6.44 -11.15 -7.73
N LEU A 228 5.68 -10.28 -8.42
CA LEU A 228 4.52 -9.58 -7.85
C LEU A 228 3.39 -10.56 -7.51
N ALA A 229 3.03 -11.44 -8.44
CA ALA A 229 2.00 -12.46 -8.22
C ALA A 229 2.36 -13.39 -7.06
N GLN A 230 3.65 -13.72 -6.91
CA GLN A 230 4.11 -14.53 -5.79
C GLN A 230 3.98 -13.79 -4.45
N SER A 231 4.39 -12.52 -4.36
CA SER A 231 4.26 -11.72 -3.13
C SER A 231 2.82 -11.66 -2.63
N GLU A 232 1.89 -11.47 -3.57
CA GLU A 232 0.47 -11.33 -3.26
C GLU A 232 -0.20 -12.64 -2.83
N ILE A 233 0.19 -13.74 -3.46
CA ILE A 233 -0.22 -15.07 -3.00
C ILE A 233 0.33 -15.34 -1.61
N GLU A 234 1.57 -14.93 -1.31
CA GLU A 234 2.17 -15.11 0.01
C GLU A 234 1.46 -14.30 1.12
N ASP A 235 1.06 -13.05 0.82
CA ASP A 235 0.31 -12.19 1.74
C ASP A 235 -1.10 -12.72 2.00
N LEU A 236 -1.82 -13.12 0.95
CA LEU A 236 -3.12 -13.76 1.04
C LEU A 236 -3.08 -15.02 1.92
N MET A 237 -2.05 -15.86 1.75
CA MET A 237 -1.88 -17.09 2.52
C MET A 237 -1.56 -16.82 4.00
N SER A 238 -0.82 -15.75 4.29
CA SER A 238 -0.57 -15.27 5.66
C SER A 238 -1.87 -14.81 6.33
N ASP A 239 -2.71 -14.06 5.64
CA ASP A 239 -3.97 -13.55 6.19
C ASP A 239 -4.97 -14.68 6.46
N ILE A 240 -5.06 -15.65 5.55
CA ILE A 240 -5.84 -16.88 5.77
C ILE A 240 -5.35 -17.62 7.03
N ALA A 241 -4.04 -17.77 7.22
CA ALA A 241 -3.47 -18.43 8.40
C ALA A 241 -3.78 -17.66 9.71
N ASN A 242 -3.76 -16.33 9.67
CA ASN A 242 -4.13 -15.47 10.81
C ASN A 242 -5.62 -15.64 11.19
N VAL A 243 -6.51 -15.68 10.20
CA VAL A 243 -7.96 -15.94 10.43
C VAL A 243 -8.19 -17.31 11.05
N LEU A 244 -7.53 -18.34 10.52
CA LEU A 244 -7.69 -19.73 10.99
C LEU A 244 -7.16 -19.96 12.41
N THR A 245 -6.25 -19.11 12.89
CA THR A 245 -5.71 -19.18 14.26
C THR A 245 -6.46 -18.30 15.25
N GLY A 246 -7.61 -17.74 14.86
CA GLY A 246 -8.47 -16.92 15.72
C GLY A 246 -8.00 -15.47 15.85
N GLY A 247 -7.11 -15.03 14.95
CA GLY A 247 -6.71 -13.64 14.78
C GLY A 247 -7.84 -12.79 14.21
N LYS A 248 -7.75 -11.47 14.40
CA LYS A 248 -8.68 -10.51 13.79
C LYS A 248 -8.25 -10.23 12.36
N ILE A 249 -9.23 -10.08 11.47
CA ILE A 249 -9.02 -9.53 10.12
C ILE A 249 -8.80 -8.01 10.28
N PRO A 250 -7.63 -7.47 9.93
CA PRO A 250 -7.48 -6.03 9.80
C PRO A 250 -8.26 -5.59 8.55
N LEU A 251 -9.42 -4.95 8.74
CA LEU A 251 -10.15 -4.30 7.64
C LEU A 251 -9.43 -3.04 7.15
N SER A 252 -8.48 -2.54 7.93
CA SER A 252 -7.60 -1.42 7.63
C SER A 252 -6.14 -1.82 7.89
N ARG A 253 -5.54 -2.58 6.98
CA ARG A 253 -4.17 -2.24 6.61
C ARG A 253 -4.26 -1.05 5.65
N GLU A 254 -3.18 -0.29 5.50
CA GLU A 254 -3.04 0.57 4.33
C GLU A 254 -3.22 -0.33 3.11
N GLY A 255 -4.31 -0.11 2.36
CA GLY A 255 -4.88 -1.11 1.47
C GLY A 255 -5.82 -2.05 2.24
N GLY A 256 -7.09 -2.07 1.84
CA GLY A 256 -8.03 -3.12 2.27
C GLY A 256 -7.52 -4.50 1.83
N ILE A 257 -8.42 -5.45 1.59
CA ILE A 257 -8.03 -6.58 0.76
C ILE A 257 -7.70 -6.02 -0.63
N CYS A 258 -6.43 -5.70 -0.85
CA CYS A 258 -5.84 -5.30 -2.11
C CYS A 258 -4.88 -6.44 -2.43
N LEU A 259 -5.31 -7.35 -3.31
CA LEU A 259 -4.49 -8.45 -3.81
C LEU A 259 -3.29 -7.98 -4.67
N PHE A 260 -2.87 -6.70 -4.55
CA PHE A 260 -1.80 -6.05 -5.31
C PHE A 260 -1.28 -4.80 -4.54
N PRO A 261 0.02 -4.66 -4.21
CA PRO A 261 0.51 -3.59 -3.35
C PRO A 261 0.95 -2.38 -4.21
N PRO A 262 1.03 -1.18 -3.62
CA PRO A 262 1.45 0.02 -4.33
C PRO A 262 2.97 0.10 -4.55
N GLY A 263 3.37 0.52 -5.77
CA GLY A 263 4.67 1.16 -6.05
C GLY A 263 5.75 0.30 -6.74
N SER A 264 6.02 0.59 -8.02
CA SER A 264 7.33 0.35 -8.66
C SER A 264 7.60 1.47 -9.68
N PRO A 265 8.84 1.96 -9.84
CA PRO A 265 9.12 3.30 -10.36
C PRO A 265 9.29 3.38 -11.90
N TYR A 266 8.68 2.51 -12.70
CA TYR A 266 8.91 2.48 -14.15
C TYR A 266 7.66 2.73 -15.02
N PRO A 267 7.74 3.60 -16.05
CA PRO A 267 6.60 3.98 -16.88
C PRO A 267 6.38 2.99 -18.03
N GLY A 268 5.14 2.48 -18.17
CA GLY A 268 4.67 1.89 -19.44
C GLY A 268 3.90 0.57 -19.40
N ILE A 269 3.49 0.05 -18.24
CA ILE A 269 2.71 -1.20 -18.14
C ILE A 269 1.39 -0.90 -17.43
N SER A 270 0.28 -1.02 -18.15
CA SER A 270 -1.08 -0.89 -17.63
C SER A 270 -1.71 -2.28 -17.51
N TYR A 271 -1.94 -2.73 -16.28
CA TYR A 271 -2.68 -3.97 -16.01
C TYR A 271 -4.18 -3.69 -16.09
N PRO A 272 -5.01 -4.66 -16.51
CA PRO A 272 -6.46 -4.54 -16.38
C PRO A 272 -6.83 -4.60 -14.89
N GLY A 273 -6.98 -3.41 -14.29
CA GLY A 273 -7.32 -3.22 -12.87
C GLY A 273 -6.24 -2.51 -12.05
N PHE A 274 -4.99 -2.42 -12.52
CA PHE A 274 -3.89 -1.78 -11.80
C PHE A 274 -3.12 -0.84 -12.72
N ILE A 275 -3.20 0.45 -12.42
CA ILE A 275 -2.67 1.52 -13.26
C ILE A 275 -1.83 2.45 -12.36
N PRO A 276 -0.50 2.55 -12.59
CA PRO A 276 0.36 3.49 -11.87
C PRO A 276 -0.13 4.95 -11.99
N PRO A 277 0.08 5.81 -10.96
CA PRO A 277 -0.13 7.25 -11.07
C PRO A 277 0.53 7.80 -12.34
N GLY A 278 -0.25 8.46 -13.21
CA GLY A 278 0.23 9.08 -14.44
C GLY A 278 0.42 8.17 -15.68
N THR A 279 0.06 6.88 -15.64
CA THR A 279 0.23 5.96 -16.80
C THR A 279 -1.07 5.62 -17.55
N CYS A 280 -2.21 5.56 -16.85
CA CYS A 280 -3.53 5.83 -17.41
C CYS A 280 -4.48 6.37 -16.32
N GLY A 281 -5.52 7.06 -16.76
CA GLY A 281 -6.22 8.05 -15.93
C GLY A 281 -6.25 9.37 -16.71
N PRO A 282 -7.17 10.28 -16.38
CA PRO A 282 -7.16 11.60 -17.02
C PRO A 282 -5.80 12.27 -16.77
N ASP A 283 -5.29 13.02 -17.76
CA ASP A 283 -4.08 13.81 -17.59
C ASP A 283 -4.31 14.87 -16.50
N ILE A 284 -3.63 14.69 -15.36
CA ILE A 284 -3.69 15.55 -14.17
C ILE A 284 -2.49 16.51 -14.07
N SER A 285 -1.72 16.70 -15.14
CA SER A 285 -0.54 17.61 -15.14
C SER A 285 -0.89 19.11 -15.16
N ILE A 286 -2.18 19.43 -15.18
CA ILE A 286 -2.74 20.76 -15.48
C ILE A 286 -3.63 21.40 -14.39
N PRO A 287 -4.21 20.69 -13.39
CA PRO A 287 -4.97 21.31 -12.31
C PRO A 287 -4.10 21.96 -11.23
N GLU A 288 -4.72 22.77 -10.37
CA GLU A 288 -4.08 23.39 -9.21
C GLU A 288 -3.89 22.32 -8.12
N ASN A 289 -2.69 21.74 -8.10
CA ASN A 289 -2.34 20.56 -7.32
C ASN A 289 -1.73 20.92 -5.97
N THR A 290 -2.16 22.02 -5.34
CA THR A 290 -1.64 22.39 -4.03
C THR A 290 -2.74 22.80 -3.07
N THR A 291 -2.56 22.43 -1.80
CA THR A 291 -3.45 22.81 -0.71
C THR A 291 -2.62 23.15 0.51
N SER A 292 -3.15 23.97 1.41
CA SER A 292 -2.38 24.42 2.56
C SER A 292 -2.98 24.05 3.90
N PRO A 293 -2.10 23.83 4.88
CA PRO A 293 -2.39 24.27 6.23
C PRO A 293 -1.26 25.09 6.88
N VAL A 294 -1.60 25.74 8.01
CA VAL A 294 -0.66 26.37 8.93
C VAL A 294 0.04 25.30 9.77
N ILE A 295 1.37 25.29 9.69
CA ILE A 295 2.28 24.46 10.47
C ILE A 295 3.02 25.34 11.48
N LEU A 296 3.23 24.80 12.68
CA LEU A 296 3.99 25.41 13.76
C LEU A 296 5.26 24.60 13.99
N ASP A 297 6.38 25.30 14.08
CA ASP A 297 7.68 24.76 14.47
C ASP A 297 7.62 24.41 15.96
N LEU A 298 7.87 23.16 16.33
CA LEU A 298 7.75 22.72 17.73
C LEU A 298 9.09 22.52 18.44
N ASP A 299 10.19 22.39 17.71
CA ASP A 299 11.51 22.09 18.27
C ASP A 299 12.56 23.19 18.03
N GLY A 300 12.21 24.19 17.23
CA GLY A 300 12.96 25.41 16.98
C GLY A 300 14.04 25.28 15.91
N ASP A 301 13.98 24.27 15.05
CA ASP A 301 14.93 24.10 13.94
C ASP A 301 14.38 24.46 12.54
N GLY A 302 13.11 24.88 12.50
CA GLY A 302 12.38 25.37 11.34
C GLY A 302 11.32 24.39 10.86
N ILE A 303 10.44 24.84 9.95
CA ILE A 303 9.36 23.98 9.47
C ILE A 303 9.89 22.91 8.50
N GLU A 304 9.64 21.64 8.83
CA GLU A 304 9.99 20.46 8.05
C GLU A 304 8.75 19.74 7.50
N THR A 305 8.90 19.16 6.31
CA THR A 305 7.81 18.52 5.59
C THR A 305 8.21 17.17 5.01
N ARG A 306 7.21 16.44 4.54
CA ARG A 306 7.28 15.15 3.85
C ARG A 306 6.80 15.29 2.41
N SER A 307 7.31 14.43 1.54
CA SER A 307 7.05 14.52 0.10
C SER A 307 5.73 13.85 -0.27
N LEU A 308 5.12 14.29 -1.38
CA LEU A 308 3.98 13.60 -2.01
C LEU A 308 4.29 12.12 -2.34
N GLN A 309 5.56 11.77 -2.53
CA GLN A 309 5.99 10.39 -2.82
C GLN A 309 5.97 9.48 -1.60
N ASP A 310 5.76 10.03 -0.39
CA ASP A 310 5.66 9.25 0.84
C ASP A 310 4.32 8.50 0.94
N GLY A 311 3.34 8.81 0.08
CA GLY A 311 2.07 8.07 -0.02
C GLY A 311 1.08 8.35 1.10
N ILE A 312 1.09 9.57 1.64
CA ILE A 312 0.23 10.00 2.76
C ILE A 312 -1.09 10.53 2.19
N PHE A 313 -2.22 10.15 2.79
CA PHE A 313 -3.55 10.53 2.32
C PHE A 313 -4.33 11.30 3.38
N PHE A 314 -4.83 12.47 3.02
CA PHE A 314 -5.69 13.28 3.88
C PHE A 314 -6.81 13.94 3.07
N ASP A 315 -8.01 14.06 3.63
CA ASP A 315 -9.18 14.66 2.98
C ASP A 315 -9.15 16.18 3.16
N HIS A 316 -8.48 16.87 2.24
CA HIS A 316 -8.24 18.31 2.39
C HIS A 316 -9.49 19.16 2.17
N ASP A 317 -10.39 18.74 1.28
CA ASP A 317 -11.61 19.51 0.95
C ASP A 317 -12.87 19.01 1.69
N GLY A 318 -12.76 17.93 2.45
CA GLY A 318 -13.83 17.36 3.27
C GLY A 318 -14.92 16.65 2.45
N ASN A 319 -14.55 16.09 1.30
CA ASN A 319 -15.50 15.43 0.38
C ASN A 319 -15.58 13.89 0.56
N HIS A 320 -14.89 13.35 1.58
CA HIS A 320 -14.68 11.93 1.87
C HIS A 320 -13.75 11.18 0.92
N PHE A 321 -12.94 11.88 0.13
CA PHE A 321 -11.87 11.34 -0.69
C PHE A 321 -10.54 11.94 -0.24
N ALA A 322 -9.83 11.21 0.61
CA ALA A 322 -8.50 11.60 1.03
C ALA A 322 -7.55 11.60 -0.17
N GLU A 323 -6.89 12.72 -0.44
CA GLU A 323 -5.97 12.86 -1.56
C GLU A 323 -4.54 12.55 -1.12
N ASN A 324 -3.76 11.91 -2.00
CA ASN A 324 -2.34 11.75 -1.76
C ASN A 324 -1.69 13.14 -1.70
N THR A 325 -0.90 13.40 -0.66
CA THR A 325 -0.44 14.76 -0.35
C THR A 325 0.96 14.76 0.25
N GLY A 326 1.71 15.85 0.05
CA GLY A 326 2.81 16.20 0.94
C GLY A 326 2.29 16.41 2.36
N TRP A 327 3.15 16.32 3.37
CA TRP A 327 2.69 16.34 4.77
C TRP A 327 3.66 17.06 5.71
N VAL A 328 3.24 17.29 6.95
CA VAL A 328 4.12 17.80 8.01
C VAL A 328 5.08 16.69 8.47
N SER A 329 6.30 17.06 8.88
CA SER A 329 7.21 16.12 9.55
C SER A 329 6.77 15.80 10.99
N ALA A 330 7.33 14.74 11.58
CA ALA A 330 6.87 14.19 12.87
C ALA A 330 7.26 15.03 14.10
N ASP A 331 8.21 15.93 13.95
CA ASP A 331 8.71 16.89 14.93
C ASP A 331 7.83 18.13 15.01
N ASP A 332 7.26 18.57 13.90
CA ASP A 332 6.39 19.74 13.80
C ASP A 332 4.91 19.43 14.03
N GLY A 333 4.07 20.48 14.02
CA GLY A 333 2.64 20.33 14.28
C GLY A 333 1.73 21.16 13.39
N LEU A 334 0.63 20.56 12.97
CA LEU A 334 -0.47 21.24 12.30
C LEU A 334 -1.28 22.03 13.35
N LEU A 335 -1.62 23.28 13.04
CA LEU A 335 -2.59 24.03 13.83
C LEU A 335 -4.00 23.60 13.43
N VAL A 336 -4.80 23.18 14.41
CA VAL A 336 -6.10 22.54 14.15
C VAL A 336 -7.19 23.04 15.11
N ILE A 337 -8.44 22.84 14.72
CA ILE A 337 -9.62 23.02 15.55
C ILE A 337 -10.66 21.94 15.21
N ASP A 338 -11.03 21.12 16.19
CA ASP A 338 -12.12 20.14 16.05
C ASP A 338 -13.45 20.91 15.95
N LYS A 339 -13.99 21.03 14.73
CA LYS A 339 -15.15 21.90 14.46
C LYS A 339 -16.47 21.17 14.69
N ASP A 340 -16.50 19.87 14.47
CA ASP A 340 -17.72 19.07 14.59
C ASP A 340 -17.86 18.39 15.97
N GLY A 341 -16.82 18.45 16.79
CA GLY A 341 -16.76 17.94 18.15
C GLY A 341 -16.65 16.42 18.22
N ASN A 342 -16.15 15.78 17.17
CA ASN A 342 -16.03 14.33 17.08
C ASN A 342 -14.77 13.77 17.77
N GLY A 343 -13.86 14.65 18.23
CA GLY A 343 -12.63 14.31 18.92
C GLY A 343 -11.50 13.84 18.00
N LYS A 344 -11.62 14.08 16.69
CA LYS A 344 -10.63 13.79 15.66
C LYS A 344 -10.36 15.05 14.85
N ILE A 345 -9.35 14.97 14.00
CA ILE A 345 -9.13 15.90 12.90
C ILE A 345 -9.13 15.05 11.64
N ASP A 346 -10.23 15.05 10.90
CA ASP A 346 -10.45 14.11 9.80
C ASP A 346 -10.71 14.77 8.45
N SER A 347 -10.70 16.10 8.39
CA SER A 347 -10.71 16.84 7.13
C SER A 347 -10.01 18.19 7.22
N GLY A 348 -9.64 18.76 6.06
CA GLY A 348 -9.02 20.08 5.97
C GLY A 348 -9.94 21.23 6.39
N ASN A 349 -11.23 20.96 6.61
CA ASN A 349 -12.14 21.92 7.25
C ASN A 349 -11.72 22.24 8.70
N GLU A 350 -10.99 21.34 9.34
CA GLU A 350 -10.52 21.44 10.72
C GLU A 350 -9.05 21.90 10.82
N LEU A 351 -8.39 22.00 9.66
CA LEU A 351 -7.09 22.66 9.51
C LEU A 351 -7.29 24.16 9.20
N PHE A 352 -6.26 24.96 9.47
CA PHE A 352 -6.21 26.36 9.05
C PHE A 352 -5.46 26.50 7.74
N GLY A 353 -6.15 26.79 6.64
CA GLY A 353 -5.58 26.80 5.30
C GLY A 353 -6.55 27.31 4.25
N ASN A 354 -6.27 27.06 2.98
CA ASN A 354 -7.14 27.48 1.87
C ASN A 354 -8.48 26.72 1.79
N ASN A 355 -8.64 25.60 2.51
CA ASN A 355 -9.93 24.90 2.66
C ASN A 355 -10.73 25.34 3.89
N THR A 356 -10.22 26.29 4.68
CA THR A 356 -11.00 26.82 5.81
C THR A 356 -12.15 27.68 5.32
N VAL A 357 -13.38 27.31 5.69
CA VAL A 357 -14.58 28.13 5.47
C VAL A 357 -14.61 29.31 6.44
N LEU A 358 -14.59 30.53 5.90
CA LEU A 358 -14.70 31.79 6.64
C LEU A 358 -16.16 32.06 7.07
N SER A 359 -16.37 33.03 7.98
CA SER A 359 -17.71 33.38 8.50
C SER A 359 -18.71 33.84 7.43
N ASN A 360 -18.22 34.33 6.29
CA ASN A 360 -19.03 34.74 5.13
C ASN A 360 -19.42 33.57 4.21
N GLY A 361 -18.94 32.36 4.48
CA GLY A 361 -19.18 31.14 3.69
C GLY A 361 -18.23 30.93 2.50
N SER A 362 -17.26 31.81 2.26
CA SER A 362 -16.20 31.58 1.27
C SER A 362 -15.02 30.84 1.89
N LEU A 363 -14.22 30.17 1.05
CA LEU A 363 -12.92 29.63 1.47
C LEU A 363 -11.90 30.76 1.70
N ALA A 364 -11.01 30.55 2.66
CA ALA A 364 -9.88 31.45 2.92
C ALA A 364 -8.89 31.44 1.75
N ALA A 365 -8.21 32.56 1.47
CA ALA A 365 -7.18 32.57 0.44
C ALA A 365 -5.87 31.89 0.88
N ASN A 366 -5.64 31.81 2.21
CA ASN A 366 -4.48 31.21 2.86
C ASN A 366 -4.80 30.99 4.35
N GLY A 367 -3.95 30.22 5.03
CA GLY A 367 -4.14 29.86 6.44
C GLY A 367 -4.12 31.04 7.41
N TYR A 368 -3.32 32.09 7.16
CA TYR A 368 -3.29 33.26 8.04
C TYR A 368 -4.55 34.13 7.94
N GLU A 369 -5.14 34.25 6.75
CA GLU A 369 -6.46 34.88 6.60
C GLU A 369 -7.55 34.11 7.37
N ALA A 370 -7.43 32.77 7.46
CA ALA A 370 -8.30 31.97 8.32
C ALA A 370 -8.06 32.26 9.82
N LEU A 371 -6.81 32.47 10.25
CA LEU A 371 -6.49 32.85 11.62
C LEU A 371 -6.99 34.24 12.01
N GLN A 372 -7.00 35.20 11.08
CA GLN A 372 -7.48 36.57 11.33
C GLN A 372 -8.96 36.62 11.73
N GLU A 373 -9.80 35.66 11.29
CA GLU A 373 -11.20 35.57 11.74
C GLU A 373 -11.31 35.21 13.23
N LEU A 374 -10.28 34.58 13.80
CA LEU A 374 -10.24 34.17 15.20
C LEU A 374 -9.63 35.25 16.11
N ASP A 375 -8.93 36.24 15.57
CA ASP A 375 -8.40 37.40 16.32
C ASP A 375 -9.53 38.39 16.61
N THR A 376 -10.33 38.05 17.62
CA THR A 376 -11.50 38.81 18.02
C THR A 376 -11.18 40.23 18.50
N ASN A 377 -9.94 40.45 18.92
CA ASN A 377 -9.51 41.71 19.53
C ASN A 377 -8.72 42.61 18.55
N GLY A 378 -8.25 42.04 17.43
CA GLY A 378 -7.61 42.74 16.33
C GLY A 378 -6.21 43.26 16.65
N ASP A 379 -5.48 42.60 17.56
CA ASP A 379 -4.11 42.95 17.93
C ASP A 379 -3.04 42.28 17.05
N GLY A 380 -3.45 41.43 16.10
CA GLY A 380 -2.58 40.76 15.13
C GLY A 380 -1.99 39.45 15.65
N THR A 381 -2.44 38.96 16.81
CA THR A 381 -1.88 37.78 17.46
C THR A 381 -2.99 36.98 18.15
N LEU A 382 -3.16 35.71 17.77
CA LEU A 382 -3.99 34.79 18.53
C LEU A 382 -3.30 34.44 19.85
N ASN A 383 -4.01 34.67 20.95
CA ASN A 383 -3.53 34.33 22.28
C ASN A 383 -4.70 34.11 23.27
N SER A 384 -4.39 33.90 24.55
CA SER A 384 -5.39 33.67 25.62
C SER A 384 -6.47 34.75 25.79
N ARG A 385 -6.37 35.90 25.12
CA ARG A 385 -7.39 36.95 25.09
C ARG A 385 -8.47 36.71 24.03
N ASP A 386 -8.26 35.80 23.10
CA ASP A 386 -9.21 35.47 22.04
C ASP A 386 -10.12 34.31 22.43
N GLU A 387 -11.39 34.42 22.05
CA GLU A 387 -12.42 33.45 22.45
C GLU A 387 -12.15 32.03 21.91
N ALA A 388 -11.54 31.94 20.73
CA ALA A 388 -11.22 30.66 20.07
C ALA A 388 -9.96 29.99 20.64
N TRP A 389 -9.12 30.69 21.41
CA TRP A 389 -7.81 30.20 21.84
C TRP A 389 -7.84 28.85 22.56
N GLN A 390 -8.85 28.63 23.41
CA GLN A 390 -8.97 27.37 24.17
C GLN A 390 -9.44 26.18 23.33
N GLN A 391 -9.92 26.42 22.11
CA GLN A 391 -10.37 25.39 21.18
C GLN A 391 -9.27 24.97 20.21
N LEU A 392 -8.22 25.79 20.08
CA LEU A 392 -7.08 25.49 19.21
C LEU A 392 -6.22 24.38 19.82
N GLN A 393 -5.77 23.49 18.95
CA GLN A 393 -4.89 22.39 19.28
C GLN A 393 -3.73 22.32 18.29
N VAL A 394 -2.68 21.61 18.69
CA VAL A 394 -1.61 21.18 17.79
C VAL A 394 -1.77 19.69 17.55
N TRP A 395 -1.77 19.29 16.28
CA TRP A 395 -1.67 17.92 15.86
C TRP A 395 -0.24 17.62 15.40
N GLN A 396 0.49 16.86 16.23
CA GLN A 396 1.81 16.34 15.90
C GLN A 396 1.64 14.89 15.46
N ASP A 397 1.56 14.67 14.15
CA ASP A 397 1.45 13.35 13.53
C ASP A 397 2.81 12.64 13.56
N ARG A 398 3.03 11.79 14.57
CA ARG A 398 4.36 11.23 14.86
C ARG A 398 4.72 10.06 13.97
N ASN A 399 3.71 9.35 13.48
CA ASN A 399 3.91 8.20 12.60
C ASN A 399 3.74 8.58 11.12
N GLY A 400 3.21 9.77 10.82
CA GLY A 400 3.01 10.30 9.48
C GLY A 400 1.87 9.63 8.73
N ASN A 401 0.84 9.13 9.44
CA ASN A 401 -0.28 8.40 8.83
C ASN A 401 -1.49 9.29 8.49
N ALA A 402 -1.40 10.59 8.74
CA ALA A 402 -2.45 11.59 8.56
C ALA A 402 -3.78 11.23 9.25
N ARG A 403 -3.70 10.57 10.41
CA ARG A 403 -4.82 10.31 11.31
C ARG A 403 -4.43 10.67 12.73
N VAL A 404 -5.36 11.25 13.47
CA VAL A 404 -5.13 11.50 14.90
C VAL A 404 -5.09 10.18 15.65
N ASP A 405 -3.91 9.83 16.17
CA ASP A 405 -3.72 8.72 17.10
C ASP A 405 -3.63 9.19 18.57
N ASP A 406 -3.74 8.23 19.50
CA ASP A 406 -3.67 8.48 20.94
C ASP A 406 -2.34 9.19 21.31
N GLY A 407 -2.47 10.45 21.75
CA GLY A 407 -1.33 11.27 22.21
C GLY A 407 -0.70 12.18 21.17
N GLU A 408 -1.31 12.32 19.98
CA GLU A 408 -0.86 13.21 18.91
C GLU A 408 -1.52 14.59 18.93
N LEU A 409 -2.70 14.71 19.55
CA LEU A 409 -3.33 16.00 19.80
C LEU A 409 -2.92 16.55 21.16
N MET A 410 -2.54 17.82 21.18
CA MET A 410 -2.22 18.56 22.40
C MET A 410 -2.80 19.98 22.36
N SER A 411 -3.09 20.55 23.53
CA SER A 411 -3.42 21.97 23.61
C SER A 411 -2.22 22.85 23.25
N LEU A 412 -2.45 24.07 22.80
CA LEU A 412 -1.37 25.05 22.56
C LEU A 412 -0.45 25.20 23.78
N SER A 413 -1.00 25.15 24.99
CA SER A 413 -0.20 25.23 26.23
C SER A 413 0.69 24.02 26.48
N GLU A 414 0.23 22.81 26.09
CA GLU A 414 1.03 21.58 26.19
C GLU A 414 2.14 21.55 25.13
N ALA A 415 1.88 22.12 23.94
CA ALA A 415 2.87 22.37 22.91
C ALA A 415 3.86 23.51 23.27
N GLY A 416 3.68 24.17 24.41
CA GLY A 416 4.55 25.26 24.84
C GLY A 416 4.30 26.59 24.13
N ILE A 417 3.16 26.77 23.48
CA ILE A 417 2.81 27.96 22.70
C ILE A 417 2.00 28.97 23.53
N ALA A 418 2.43 30.22 23.51
CA ALA A 418 1.82 31.33 24.21
C ALA A 418 0.98 32.25 23.29
N ALA A 419 1.42 32.39 22.04
CA ALA A 419 0.81 33.26 21.03
C ALA A 419 1.21 32.82 19.62
N ILE A 420 0.35 33.08 18.64
CA ILE A 420 0.58 32.83 17.21
C ILE A 420 0.24 34.10 16.45
N ASP A 421 1.15 34.60 15.62
CA ASP A 421 0.87 35.79 14.80
C ASP A 421 -0.15 35.47 13.69
N THR A 422 -1.07 36.41 13.46
CA THR A 422 -2.03 36.35 12.35
C THR A 422 -1.61 37.21 11.16
N ASP A 423 -0.62 38.09 11.37
CA ASP A 423 0.07 38.80 10.30
C ASP A 423 1.13 37.88 9.67
N TYR A 424 1.40 38.07 8.37
CA TYR A 424 2.31 37.21 7.64
C TYR A 424 3.12 37.93 6.58
N LYS A 425 4.23 37.30 6.18
CA LYS A 425 5.07 37.69 5.05
C LYS A 425 4.93 36.67 3.94
N ASN A 426 4.71 37.15 2.71
CA ASN A 426 4.72 36.29 1.53
C ASN A 426 6.13 35.80 1.23
N SER A 427 6.22 34.54 0.84
CA SER A 427 7.44 33.83 0.48
C SER A 427 7.25 33.09 -0.85
N THR A 428 8.35 32.87 -1.55
CA THR A 428 8.42 32.05 -2.77
C THR A 428 9.31 30.83 -2.56
N TRP A 429 9.60 30.50 -1.31
CA TRP A 429 10.45 29.37 -0.96
C TRP A 429 9.69 28.05 -1.12
N ILE A 430 10.39 27.06 -1.66
CA ILE A 430 9.93 25.68 -1.81
C ILE A 430 11.02 24.83 -1.15
N ASP A 431 10.61 23.92 -0.28
CA ASP A 431 11.54 23.05 0.42
C ASP A 431 12.05 21.91 -0.49
N LYS A 432 12.86 21.00 0.08
CA LYS A 432 13.45 19.90 -0.68
C LYS A 432 12.43 18.83 -1.08
N GLN A 433 11.28 18.79 -0.42
CA GLN A 433 10.22 17.81 -0.62
C GLN A 433 9.18 18.28 -1.66
N GLY A 434 9.31 19.52 -2.15
CA GLY A 434 8.45 20.11 -3.16
C GLY A 434 7.35 21.01 -2.61
N ASN A 435 7.23 21.13 -1.28
CA ASN A 435 6.15 21.88 -0.65
C ASN A 435 6.50 23.38 -0.56
N ALA A 436 5.54 24.25 -0.86
CA ALA A 436 5.75 25.68 -0.96
C ALA A 436 5.33 26.41 0.32
N HIS A 437 6.26 27.10 0.97
CA HIS A 437 6.01 27.88 2.18
C HIS A 437 5.63 29.29 1.78
N LYS A 438 4.35 29.53 1.47
CA LYS A 438 3.90 30.76 0.79
C LYS A 438 3.65 31.91 1.74
N GLN A 439 3.23 31.65 2.98
CA GLN A 439 3.11 32.66 4.02
C GLN A 439 3.90 32.22 5.25
N THR A 440 4.65 33.14 5.85
CA THR A 440 5.49 32.89 7.03
C THR A 440 5.14 33.89 8.12
N GLY A 441 5.11 33.41 9.35
CA GLY A 441 4.76 34.13 10.56
C GLY A 441 5.63 33.67 11.72
N GLU A 442 5.27 34.14 12.92
CA GLU A 442 6.03 33.88 14.14
C GLU A 442 5.11 33.25 15.20
N VAL A 443 5.70 32.40 16.03
CA VAL A 443 5.07 31.81 17.21
C VAL A 443 5.85 32.27 18.42
N ILE A 444 5.18 32.62 19.51
CA ILE A 444 5.82 32.95 20.78
C ILE A 444 5.60 31.77 21.73
N TYR A 445 6.68 31.18 22.21
CA TYR A 445 6.62 30.09 23.17
C TYR A 445 6.42 30.61 24.61
N LEU A 446 5.99 29.73 25.52
CA LEU A 446 5.74 30.05 26.94
C LEU A 446 7.00 30.50 27.70
N ASP A 447 8.19 30.14 27.22
CA ASP A 447 9.45 30.62 27.79
C ASP A 447 9.86 32.02 27.28
N GLY A 448 9.08 32.59 26.36
CA GLY A 448 9.28 33.88 25.74
C GLY A 448 10.22 33.89 24.54
N SER A 449 10.71 32.73 24.09
CA SER A 449 11.41 32.61 22.81
C SER A 449 10.45 32.71 21.63
N GLU A 450 10.99 33.08 20.48
CA GLU A 450 10.28 33.20 19.20
C GLU A 450 10.64 31.99 18.33
N GLY A 451 9.64 31.41 17.68
CA GLY A 451 9.72 30.32 16.71
C GLY A 451 9.02 30.66 15.40
N GLN A 452 8.94 29.68 14.50
CA GLN A 452 8.36 29.88 13.18
C GLN A 452 6.97 29.27 13.05
N SER A 453 6.14 29.92 12.22
CA SER A 453 4.95 29.31 11.65
C SER A 453 4.91 29.56 10.16
N ALA A 454 4.27 28.67 9.41
CA ALA A 454 4.13 28.83 7.97
C ALA A 454 2.80 28.27 7.47
N ASP A 455 2.19 28.93 6.50
CA ASP A 455 1.14 28.34 5.66
C ASP A 455 1.86 27.61 4.53
N VAL A 456 1.91 26.29 4.65
CA VAL A 456 2.65 25.41 3.77
C VAL A 456 1.69 24.81 2.77
N TRP A 457 1.95 25.05 1.49
CA TRP A 457 1.16 24.54 0.39
C TRP A 457 1.78 23.23 -0.07
N PHE A 458 1.20 22.12 0.41
CA PHE A 458 1.54 20.77 0.00
C PHE A 458 1.14 20.53 -1.45
N ASP A 459 1.98 19.78 -2.16
CA ASP A 459 1.55 19.15 -3.41
C ASP A 459 0.48 18.08 -3.12
N VAL A 460 -0.51 17.96 -4.00
CA VAL A 460 -1.65 17.04 -3.86
C VAL A 460 -1.93 16.37 -5.20
N ASP A 461 -2.08 15.05 -5.19
CA ASP A 461 -2.59 14.29 -6.32
C ASP A 461 -4.09 14.01 -6.13
N LYS A 462 -4.91 14.92 -6.68
CA LYS A 462 -6.38 14.82 -6.67
C LYS A 462 -6.93 13.72 -7.57
N GLY A 463 -6.11 13.05 -8.38
CA GLY A 463 -6.50 11.85 -9.12
C GLY A 463 -6.26 10.58 -8.30
N TYR A 464 -5.29 10.61 -7.38
CA TYR A 464 -4.90 9.51 -6.52
C TYR A 464 -5.50 9.68 -5.13
N THR A 465 -6.72 9.18 -4.96
CA THR A 465 -7.49 9.33 -3.73
C THR A 465 -7.83 7.98 -3.08
N SER A 466 -8.24 8.06 -1.81
CA SER A 466 -8.76 6.97 -1.01
C SER A 466 -10.09 7.38 -0.38
N TYR A 467 -11.12 6.57 -0.57
CA TYR A 467 -12.44 6.84 0.01
C TYR A 467 -12.43 6.59 1.52
N THR A 468 -12.86 7.56 2.32
CA THR A 468 -12.63 7.55 3.78
C THR A 468 -13.74 6.89 4.60
N LEU A 469 -14.88 6.55 3.98
CA LEU A 469 -16.00 5.93 4.69
C LEU A 469 -15.93 4.40 4.69
N ASP A 470 -16.25 3.81 5.83
CA ASP A 470 -16.38 2.36 5.98
C ASP A 470 -17.63 1.83 5.26
N ILE A 471 -17.43 0.96 4.28
CA ILE A 471 -18.52 0.30 3.53
C ILE A 471 -18.37 -1.22 3.62
N VAL A 472 -19.49 -1.90 3.89
CA VAL A 472 -19.56 -3.36 3.80
C VAL A 472 -19.79 -3.74 2.34
N VAL A 473 -18.79 -4.36 1.71
CA VAL A 473 -18.91 -4.91 0.36
C VAL A 473 -19.59 -6.28 0.43
N PRO A 474 -20.78 -6.49 -0.16
CA PRO A 474 -21.45 -7.79 -0.16
C PRO A 474 -20.66 -8.85 -0.93
N GLN A 475 -20.80 -10.13 -0.57
CA GLN A 475 -20.14 -11.24 -1.27
C GLN A 475 -20.44 -11.26 -2.77
N SER A 476 -21.70 -10.97 -3.14
CA SER A 476 -22.11 -10.87 -4.56
C SER A 476 -21.35 -9.80 -5.34
N VAL A 477 -20.86 -8.75 -4.68
CA VAL A 477 -20.06 -7.69 -5.30
C VAL A 477 -18.58 -8.08 -5.33
N ARG A 478 -18.08 -8.79 -4.31
CA ARG A 478 -16.69 -9.29 -4.28
C ARG A 478 -16.38 -10.25 -5.44
N ALA A 479 -17.38 -11.00 -5.89
CA ALA A 479 -17.27 -11.90 -7.04
C ALA A 479 -17.24 -11.18 -8.41
N LEU A 480 -17.44 -9.86 -8.45
CA LEU A 480 -17.44 -9.05 -9.68
C LEU A 480 -16.09 -8.37 -9.90
N PRO A 481 -15.79 -7.91 -11.14
CA PRO A 481 -14.54 -7.20 -11.40
C PRO A 481 -14.33 -6.00 -10.49
N TRP A 482 -13.13 -5.91 -9.92
CA TRP A 482 -12.69 -4.72 -9.20
C TRP A 482 -12.09 -3.71 -10.19
N VAL A 483 -12.54 -2.46 -10.10
CA VAL A 483 -11.98 -1.34 -10.85
C VAL A 483 -11.82 -0.19 -9.88
N ARG A 484 -10.61 0.32 -9.80
CA ARG A 484 -10.30 1.47 -8.96
C ARG A 484 -11.01 2.74 -9.43
N GLY A 485 -11.50 3.54 -8.49
CA GLY A 485 -11.92 4.92 -8.73
C GLY A 485 -10.74 5.87 -8.89
N PHE A 486 -11.01 7.05 -9.45
CA PHE A 486 -10.06 8.16 -9.56
C PHE A 486 -10.73 9.43 -9.04
N GLY A 487 -9.95 10.29 -8.40
CA GLY A 487 -10.44 11.52 -7.80
C GLY A 487 -11.66 11.31 -6.92
N ASN A 488 -12.78 11.91 -7.30
CA ASN A 488 -14.02 11.88 -6.53
C ASN A 488 -14.97 10.76 -6.98
N MET A 489 -14.42 9.69 -7.56
CA MET A 489 -15.13 8.44 -7.85
C MET A 489 -14.67 7.36 -6.88
N THR A 490 -15.60 6.69 -6.21
CA THR A 490 -15.28 5.52 -5.39
C THR A 490 -14.85 4.35 -6.27
N ASP A 491 -14.15 3.38 -5.71
CA ASP A 491 -13.95 2.09 -6.37
C ASP A 491 -15.28 1.47 -6.81
N LEU A 492 -15.26 0.72 -7.92
CA LEU A 492 -16.46 0.15 -8.51
C LEU A 492 -17.18 -0.80 -7.53
N HIS A 493 -16.45 -1.55 -6.71
CA HIS A 493 -17.04 -2.38 -5.65
C HIS A 493 -17.79 -1.55 -4.60
N VAL A 494 -17.23 -0.42 -4.18
CA VAL A 494 -17.91 0.49 -3.25
C VAL A 494 -19.18 1.05 -3.91
N ALA A 495 -19.07 1.48 -5.16
CA ALA A 495 -20.22 2.01 -5.90
C ALA A 495 -21.33 0.97 -6.10
N MET A 496 -20.99 -0.27 -6.47
CA MET A 496 -21.96 -1.37 -6.61
C MET A 496 -22.61 -1.76 -5.28
N SER A 497 -21.85 -1.71 -4.18
CA SER A 497 -22.38 -1.97 -2.83
C SER A 497 -23.43 -0.95 -2.41
N LEU A 498 -23.31 0.29 -2.90
CA LEU A 498 -24.26 1.37 -2.67
C LEU A 498 -25.36 1.46 -3.74
N ASN A 499 -25.17 0.83 -4.90
CA ASN A 499 -26.06 0.91 -6.05
C ASN A 499 -26.31 -0.48 -6.69
N PRO A 500 -27.40 -1.17 -6.31
CA PRO A 500 -27.76 -2.47 -6.89
C PRO A 500 -28.03 -2.47 -8.39
N GLU A 501 -28.43 -1.32 -8.96
CA GLU A 501 -28.61 -1.18 -10.41
C GLU A 501 -27.24 -1.26 -11.12
N LEU A 502 -26.23 -0.56 -10.58
CA LEU A 502 -24.87 -0.64 -11.10
C LEU A 502 -24.32 -2.07 -11.03
N GLN A 503 -24.55 -2.78 -9.92
CA GLN A 503 -24.18 -4.18 -9.79
C GLN A 503 -24.80 -5.03 -10.92
N THR A 504 -26.11 -4.87 -11.14
CA THR A 504 -26.84 -5.60 -12.20
C THR A 504 -26.29 -5.30 -13.60
N MET A 505 -25.92 -4.04 -13.86
CA MET A 505 -25.33 -3.64 -15.15
C MET A 505 -23.95 -4.29 -15.36
N VAL A 506 -23.11 -4.34 -14.32
CA VAL A 506 -21.79 -5.00 -14.38
C VAL A 506 -21.95 -6.51 -14.59
N GLU A 507 -22.85 -7.16 -13.86
CA GLU A 507 -23.19 -8.58 -14.05
C GLU A 507 -23.62 -8.88 -15.49
N GLN A 508 -24.46 -8.02 -16.09
CA GLN A 508 -24.87 -8.18 -17.49
C GLN A 508 -23.71 -7.99 -18.47
N TYR A 509 -22.83 -7.02 -18.20
CA TYR A 509 -21.70 -6.71 -19.07
C TYR A 509 -20.70 -7.87 -19.14
N ILE A 510 -20.36 -8.48 -18.00
CA ILE A 510 -19.36 -9.56 -17.94
C ILE A 510 -19.80 -10.86 -18.62
N VAL A 511 -21.10 -11.07 -18.80
CA VAL A 511 -21.66 -12.23 -19.52
C VAL A 511 -21.32 -12.18 -21.01
N ASP A 512 -21.32 -10.99 -21.61
CA ASP A 512 -21.01 -10.80 -23.04
C ASP A 512 -20.42 -9.40 -23.33
N PRO A 513 -19.14 -9.17 -22.99
CA PRO A 513 -18.51 -7.85 -23.09
C PRO A 513 -18.45 -7.31 -24.53
N LEU A 514 -18.27 -8.20 -25.51
CA LEU A 514 -18.10 -7.84 -26.92
C LEU A 514 -19.39 -7.29 -27.54
N ASN A 515 -20.54 -7.80 -27.10
CA ASN A 515 -21.84 -7.36 -27.60
C ASN A 515 -22.51 -6.30 -26.70
N SER A 516 -21.95 -6.04 -25.51
CA SER A 516 -22.49 -5.10 -24.52
C SER A 516 -21.74 -3.75 -24.46
N GLN A 517 -21.04 -3.34 -25.52
CA GLN A 517 -20.27 -2.09 -25.53
C GLN A 517 -21.10 -0.83 -25.23
N ALA A 518 -22.39 -0.81 -25.60
CA ALA A 518 -23.28 0.30 -25.27
C ALA A 518 -23.55 0.40 -23.75
N LEU A 519 -23.61 -0.74 -23.06
CA LEU A 519 -23.84 -0.83 -21.62
C LEU A 519 -22.65 -0.28 -20.82
N LEU A 520 -21.44 -0.38 -21.36
CA LEU A 520 -20.23 0.17 -20.72
C LEU A 520 -20.35 1.68 -20.47
N GLN A 521 -20.91 2.43 -21.41
CA GLN A 521 -21.10 3.87 -21.23
C GLN A 521 -22.09 4.17 -20.10
N ASP A 522 -23.19 3.42 -20.04
CA ASP A 522 -24.19 3.58 -18.99
C ASP A 522 -23.61 3.17 -17.62
N ILE A 523 -22.79 2.11 -17.56
CA ILE A 523 -22.06 1.71 -16.34
C ILE A 523 -21.18 2.87 -15.86
N ILE A 524 -20.38 3.48 -16.73
CA ILE A 524 -19.50 4.59 -16.35
C ILE A 524 -20.30 5.79 -15.82
N PHE A 525 -21.43 6.14 -16.47
CA PHE A 525 -22.27 7.24 -16.03
C PHE A 525 -22.96 6.97 -14.69
N THR A 526 -23.46 5.75 -14.50
CA THR A 526 -24.08 5.34 -13.23
C THR A 526 -23.03 5.26 -12.12
N TRP A 527 -21.84 4.73 -12.40
CA TRP A 527 -20.72 4.65 -11.47
C TRP A 527 -20.25 6.03 -11.01
N ALA A 528 -20.07 6.98 -11.94
CA ALA A 528 -19.70 8.36 -11.61
C ALA A 528 -20.85 9.18 -10.99
N GLY A 529 -22.07 8.62 -10.90
CA GLY A 529 -23.24 9.32 -10.37
C GLY A 529 -23.76 10.46 -11.26
N VAL A 530 -23.50 10.39 -12.57
CA VAL A 530 -23.83 11.46 -13.53
C VAL A 530 -24.94 11.08 -14.53
N ALA A 531 -25.53 9.89 -14.40
CA ALA A 531 -26.53 9.39 -15.34
C ALA A 531 -27.73 10.34 -15.54
N ASP A 532 -28.12 11.07 -14.49
CA ASP A 532 -29.25 12.01 -14.48
C ASP A 532 -28.92 13.40 -15.04
N ILE A 533 -27.65 13.69 -15.37
CA ILE A 533 -27.27 14.98 -15.96
C ILE A 533 -27.78 15.06 -17.40
N ALA A 534 -28.51 16.13 -17.72
CA ALA A 534 -28.93 16.38 -19.10
C ALA A 534 -27.72 16.62 -20.01
N ALA A 535 -27.64 15.90 -21.13
CA ALA A 535 -26.47 15.88 -22.02
C ALA A 535 -26.08 17.27 -22.57
N ASP A 536 -27.03 18.20 -22.67
CA ASP A 536 -26.86 19.57 -23.19
C ASP A 536 -26.71 20.63 -22.09
N SER A 537 -26.69 20.24 -20.81
CA SER A 537 -26.65 21.17 -19.67
C SER A 537 -25.37 22.00 -19.58
N ARG A 538 -24.30 21.58 -20.25
CA ARG A 538 -23.01 22.30 -20.36
C ARG A 538 -22.78 22.82 -21.79
N GLY A 539 -23.87 23.10 -22.50
CA GLY A 539 -23.89 23.56 -23.89
C GLY A 539 -23.96 22.43 -24.91
N GLU A 540 -24.09 22.81 -26.20
CA GLU A 540 -24.35 21.85 -27.29
C GLU A 540 -23.08 21.14 -27.83
N ASN A 541 -21.90 21.48 -27.31
CA ASN A 541 -20.62 21.07 -27.92
C ASN A 541 -20.05 19.75 -27.37
N ILE A 542 -20.39 19.38 -26.14
CA ILE A 542 -19.91 18.17 -25.45
C ILE A 542 -21.08 17.59 -24.65
N ASP A 543 -21.19 16.25 -24.58
CA ASP A 543 -22.14 15.61 -23.66
C ASP A 543 -21.71 15.91 -22.22
N ALA A 544 -22.53 16.68 -21.50
CA ALA A 544 -22.26 17.13 -20.14
C ALA A 544 -21.93 15.98 -19.19
N ARG A 545 -22.53 14.80 -19.39
CA ARG A 545 -22.23 13.61 -18.57
C ARG A 545 -20.79 13.16 -18.72
N ARG A 546 -20.27 13.17 -19.95
CA ARG A 546 -18.87 12.79 -20.22
C ARG A 546 -17.90 13.77 -19.59
N LEU A 547 -18.21 15.07 -19.65
CA LEU A 547 -17.42 16.09 -18.96
C LEU A 547 -17.43 15.87 -17.45
N SER A 548 -18.61 15.62 -16.87
CA SER A 548 -18.74 15.41 -15.43
C SER A 548 -18.07 14.12 -14.93
N VAL A 549 -18.00 13.06 -15.75
CA VAL A 549 -17.14 11.90 -15.44
C VAL A 549 -15.69 12.33 -15.31
N LEU A 550 -15.18 13.14 -16.25
CA LEU A 550 -13.79 13.62 -16.20
C LEU A 550 -13.56 14.51 -14.99
N GLU A 551 -14.47 15.44 -14.71
CA GLU A 551 -14.39 16.32 -13.54
C GLU A 551 -14.35 15.53 -12.24
N LYS A 552 -15.15 14.47 -12.14
CA LYS A 552 -15.10 13.53 -11.01
C LYS A 552 -13.78 12.77 -10.96
N ALA A 553 -13.35 12.19 -12.07
CA ALA A 553 -12.12 11.40 -12.15
C ALA A 553 -10.85 12.21 -11.88
N THR A 554 -10.84 13.52 -12.16
CA THR A 554 -9.71 14.42 -11.86
C THR A 554 -9.82 15.10 -10.49
N GLY A 555 -10.95 14.94 -9.80
CA GLY A 555 -11.25 15.69 -8.56
C GLY A 555 -11.44 17.20 -8.79
N GLU A 556 -11.64 17.64 -10.03
CA GLU A 556 -11.51 19.05 -10.42
C GLU A 556 -12.58 19.50 -11.42
N SER A 557 -13.12 20.69 -11.22
CA SER A 557 -14.12 21.24 -12.13
C SER A 557 -13.49 21.78 -13.40
N TYR A 558 -14.15 21.58 -14.54
CA TYR A 558 -13.64 22.12 -15.80
C TYR A 558 -13.67 23.64 -15.79
N GLN A 559 -12.53 24.25 -16.14
CA GLN A 559 -12.43 25.67 -16.41
C GLN A 559 -11.80 25.94 -17.77
N ASN A 560 -12.46 26.79 -18.55
CA ASN A 560 -11.98 27.19 -19.86
C ASN A 560 -10.85 28.22 -19.74
N LYS A 561 -9.65 27.89 -20.24
CA LYS A 561 -8.47 28.78 -20.19
C LYS A 561 -8.63 30.12 -20.95
N VAL A 562 -9.60 30.26 -21.85
CA VAL A 562 -9.81 31.48 -22.65
C VAL A 562 -10.66 32.51 -21.91
N ASN A 563 -11.69 32.09 -21.19
CA ASN A 563 -12.68 32.99 -20.59
C ASN A 563 -13.04 32.65 -19.13
N GLY A 564 -12.42 31.64 -18.52
CA GLY A 564 -12.69 31.19 -17.16
C GLY A 564 -14.09 30.58 -16.97
N ALA A 565 -14.83 30.33 -18.05
CA ALA A 565 -16.18 29.78 -17.95
C ALA A 565 -16.13 28.27 -17.69
N THR A 566 -17.15 27.77 -17.01
CA THR A 566 -17.37 26.34 -16.78
C THR A 566 -17.96 25.64 -18.00
N ASP A 567 -18.49 26.35 -18.99
CA ASP A 567 -19.08 25.72 -20.18
C ASP A 567 -18.05 25.56 -21.32
N PRO A 568 -17.90 24.36 -21.90
CA PRO A 568 -17.01 24.14 -23.04
C PRO A 568 -17.40 24.95 -24.27
N LEU A 569 -16.41 25.64 -24.86
CA LEU A 569 -16.56 26.28 -26.15
C LEU A 569 -16.48 25.25 -27.28
N LYS A 570 -16.92 25.62 -28.49
CA LYS A 570 -16.96 24.75 -29.67
C LYS A 570 -15.67 24.00 -30.00
N ASN A 571 -14.52 24.53 -29.59
CA ASN A 571 -13.19 23.94 -29.87
C ASN A 571 -12.62 23.11 -28.70
N ALA A 572 -13.37 22.94 -27.61
CA ALA A 572 -12.92 22.20 -26.43
C ALA A 572 -12.83 20.68 -26.68
N ALA A 573 -13.51 20.14 -27.70
CA ALA A 573 -13.52 18.72 -28.04
C ALA A 573 -12.34 18.26 -28.93
N SER A 574 -11.33 19.11 -29.15
CA SER A 574 -10.26 18.89 -30.14
C SER A 574 -8.84 18.90 -29.54
N SER A 575 -8.71 18.56 -28.25
CA SER A 575 -7.42 18.49 -27.55
C SER A 575 -7.27 17.16 -26.86
#